data_AF-A0ABD7ZIY5-F1
#
_entry.id   AF-A0ABD7ZIY5-F1
#
_cell.length_a   1.000
_cell.length_b   1.000
_cell.length_c   1.000
_cell.angle_alpha   90.00
_cell.angle_beta   90.00
_cell.angle_gamma   90.00
#
_symmetry.space_group_name_H-M   'P 1'
#
loop_
_entity.id
_entity.type
_entity.pdbx_description
1 polymer ?
#
loop_
_entity_poly.entity_id
_entity_poly.type
_entity_poly.pdbx_seq_one_letter_code
_entity_poly.pdbx_strand_id
1 'polypeptide(L)'
;MYTYDKLISWVENIKEKNHSSAAALCIIKDNKIVLEHYSGYHSNISTNKRVTASSQFNVASARKSYLGLMIAYALYEGKINSIDDEAIKYFKDFDPVLLGKTTIRHLVTHSHGLEETNDGTIFREFEPGQSWAYRDINVRMMTHLIYQLYNKSFPELLRKRVFRPANFQGTGWRVQQDENLVDVVNNPNEDAISEIGTVDDGTEKNLFVSAKEFAQWGNLHLNQGMIDDKQIVPKEVIKIATSLQSPTYANKELPQNGLFWFVQNEPAQLSELGERVPKGSYQILGITGPTILVIPEYNVVVAKMYNKRYNYGGDNYLYYLREFSNLVADTFRNGNRA
;
A
#
# COMPACT_ATOMS: atom_id res chain seq x y z
N MET A 1 5.79 -30.29 6.77
CA MET A 1 6.89 -29.37 6.40
C MET A 1 6.70 -28.80 4.98
N TYR A 2 5.46 -28.54 4.52
CA TYR A 2 5.14 -28.20 3.11
C TYR A 2 4.11 -27.06 2.96
N THR A 3 3.77 -26.35 4.03
CA THR A 3 2.56 -25.52 4.07
C THR A 3 2.63 -24.31 3.14
N TYR A 4 3.83 -23.75 2.91
CA TYR A 4 4.00 -22.49 2.17
C TYR A 4 4.79 -22.63 0.87
N ASP A 5 5.17 -23.84 0.47
CA ASP A 5 6.04 -24.07 -0.71
C ASP A 5 5.40 -23.58 -2.00
N LYS A 6 4.07 -23.66 -2.12
CA LYS A 6 3.33 -23.11 -3.26
C LYS A 6 3.47 -21.58 -3.33
N LEU A 7 3.38 -20.89 -2.19
CA LEU A 7 3.55 -19.44 -2.12
C LEU A 7 5.00 -19.04 -2.42
N ILE A 8 5.97 -19.72 -1.81
CA ILE A 8 7.41 -19.48 -2.09
C ILE A 8 7.70 -19.71 -3.57
N SER A 9 7.27 -20.84 -4.13
CA SER A 9 7.48 -21.20 -5.53
C SER A 9 6.83 -20.20 -6.48
N TRP A 10 5.63 -19.71 -6.16
CA TRP A 10 4.98 -18.66 -6.94
C TRP A 10 5.79 -17.35 -6.89
N VAL A 11 6.25 -16.96 -5.70
CA VAL A 11 7.04 -15.73 -5.52
C VAL A 11 8.35 -15.79 -6.30
N GLU A 12 9.08 -16.91 -6.22
CA GLU A 12 10.30 -17.14 -7.00
C GLU A 12 10.03 -17.14 -8.51
N ASN A 13 8.98 -17.82 -8.96
CA ASN A 13 8.66 -17.85 -10.39
C ASN A 13 8.37 -16.45 -10.96
N ILE A 14 7.67 -15.61 -10.21
CA ILE A 14 7.41 -14.22 -10.60
C ILE A 14 8.68 -13.36 -10.49
N LYS A 15 9.56 -13.60 -9.51
CA LYS A 15 10.87 -12.94 -9.43
C LYS A 15 11.66 -13.13 -10.73
N GLU A 16 11.77 -14.38 -11.19
CA GLU A 16 12.48 -14.72 -12.44
C GLU A 16 11.79 -14.11 -13.67
N LYS A 17 10.46 -14.24 -13.78
CA LYS A 17 9.69 -13.64 -14.88
C LYS A 17 9.75 -12.12 -14.94
N ASN A 18 9.86 -11.47 -13.79
CA ASN A 18 10.04 -10.03 -13.68
C ASN A 18 11.46 -9.58 -14.04
N HIS A 19 12.43 -10.51 -14.07
CA HIS A 19 13.86 -10.19 -13.96
C HIS A 19 14.16 -9.32 -12.73
N SER A 20 13.46 -9.58 -11.62
CA SER A 20 13.77 -8.95 -10.33
C SER A 20 15.06 -9.56 -9.79
N SER A 21 15.98 -8.74 -9.29
CA SER A 21 17.17 -9.27 -8.63
C SER A 21 16.90 -9.70 -7.20
N ALA A 22 15.85 -9.17 -6.57
CA ALA A 22 15.47 -9.42 -5.18
C ALA A 22 14.00 -9.85 -5.07
N ALA A 23 13.74 -10.80 -4.16
CA ALA A 23 12.41 -11.09 -3.65
C ALA A 23 12.43 -11.32 -2.15
N ALA A 24 11.31 -11.00 -1.49
CA ALA A 24 11.06 -11.42 -0.11
C ALA A 24 9.59 -11.77 0.09
N LEU A 25 9.32 -12.72 1.00
CA LEU A 25 7.99 -13.10 1.43
C LEU A 25 7.97 -13.25 2.95
N CYS A 26 7.12 -12.50 3.62
CA CYS A 26 6.88 -12.61 5.05
C CYS A 26 5.39 -12.88 5.31
N ILE A 27 5.12 -13.89 6.14
CA ILE A 27 3.76 -14.27 6.53
C ILE A 27 3.63 -14.17 8.05
N ILE A 28 2.63 -13.42 8.50
CA ILE A 28 2.20 -13.37 9.89
C ILE A 28 0.85 -14.05 10.00
N LYS A 29 0.73 -15.05 10.87
CA LYS A 29 -0.51 -15.77 11.19
C LYS A 29 -0.69 -15.75 12.70
N ASP A 30 -1.88 -15.39 13.16
CA ASP A 30 -2.19 -15.30 14.59
C ASP A 30 -1.18 -14.46 15.38
N ASN A 31 -0.88 -13.27 14.82
CA ASN A 31 0.07 -12.31 15.37
C ASN A 31 1.52 -12.85 15.51
N LYS A 32 1.86 -13.96 14.84
CA LYS A 32 3.20 -14.56 14.84
C LYS A 32 3.75 -14.67 13.43
N ILE A 33 5.02 -14.33 13.25
CA ILE A 33 5.73 -14.59 12.00
C ILE A 33 5.86 -16.11 11.84
N VAL A 34 5.27 -16.66 10.78
CA VAL A 34 5.30 -18.10 10.46
C VAL A 34 6.14 -18.42 9.23
N LEU A 35 6.54 -17.41 8.47
CA LEU A 35 7.47 -17.52 7.35
C LEU A 35 8.24 -16.22 7.16
N GLU A 36 9.54 -16.35 6.95
CA GLU A 36 10.38 -15.34 6.30
C GLU A 36 11.18 -16.04 5.21
N HIS A 37 11.09 -15.54 3.97
CA HIS A 37 11.81 -16.04 2.82
C HIS A 37 12.47 -14.86 2.10
N TYR A 38 13.76 -14.97 1.83
CA TYR A 38 14.59 -13.92 1.24
C TYR A 38 15.42 -14.51 0.10
N SER A 39 15.40 -13.87 -1.07
CA SER A 39 16.00 -14.42 -2.28
C SER A 39 16.63 -13.36 -3.15
N GLY A 40 17.78 -13.71 -3.72
CA GLY A 40 18.52 -12.86 -4.65
C GLY A 40 19.43 -11.82 -3.97
N TYR A 41 19.62 -10.69 -4.65
CA TYR A 41 20.61 -9.67 -4.34
C TYR A 41 20.02 -8.26 -4.43
N HIS A 42 20.63 -7.30 -3.72
CA HIS A 42 20.14 -5.92 -3.64
C HIS A 42 20.14 -5.19 -4.99
N SER A 43 20.83 -5.72 -6.00
CA SER A 43 20.90 -5.19 -7.37
C SER A 43 20.98 -6.36 -8.36
N ASN A 44 20.78 -6.10 -9.65
CA ASN A 44 20.98 -7.08 -10.74
C ASN A 44 22.47 -7.40 -11.01
N ILE A 45 23.38 -6.78 -10.27
CA ILE A 45 24.80 -7.14 -10.22
C ILE A 45 24.98 -8.30 -9.23
N SER A 46 25.39 -9.47 -9.74
CA SER A 46 25.45 -10.72 -8.95
C SER A 46 26.46 -10.74 -7.80
N THR A 47 27.42 -9.81 -7.78
CA THR A 47 28.39 -9.63 -6.68
C THR A 47 27.87 -8.75 -5.54
N ASN A 48 26.68 -8.17 -5.69
CA ASN A 48 26.06 -7.32 -4.67
C ASN A 48 25.61 -8.14 -3.44
N LYS A 49 25.27 -7.47 -2.35
CA LYS A 49 24.82 -8.06 -1.09
C LYS A 49 23.56 -8.90 -1.31
N ARG A 50 23.48 -10.04 -0.63
CA ARG A 50 22.26 -10.87 -0.61
C ARG A 50 21.13 -10.17 0.12
N VAL A 51 19.91 -10.45 -0.32
CA VAL A 51 18.70 -10.02 0.40
C VAL A 51 18.65 -10.72 1.76
N THR A 52 18.35 -9.97 2.81
CA THR A 52 18.22 -10.46 4.19
C THR A 52 17.03 -9.80 4.89
N ALA A 53 16.80 -10.15 6.15
CA ALA A 53 15.77 -9.52 6.98
C ALA A 53 15.95 -8.00 7.18
N SER A 54 17.18 -7.47 7.04
CA SER A 54 17.43 -6.03 7.13
C SER A 54 17.26 -5.28 5.81
N SER A 55 17.16 -6.00 4.67
CA SER A 55 16.99 -5.40 3.34
C SER A 55 15.71 -4.60 3.26
N GLN A 56 15.81 -3.35 2.77
CA GLN A 56 14.71 -2.42 2.65
C GLN A 56 14.37 -2.19 1.19
N PHE A 57 13.11 -2.42 0.82
CA PHE A 57 12.59 -2.29 -0.53
C PHE A 57 11.84 -0.97 -0.68
N ASN A 58 11.97 -0.31 -1.82
CA ASN A 58 11.13 0.83 -2.15
C ASN A 58 9.68 0.36 -2.33
N VAL A 59 8.74 0.88 -1.54
CA VAL A 59 7.33 0.48 -1.60
C VAL A 59 6.43 1.32 -2.49
N ALA A 60 6.98 2.36 -3.12
CA ALA A 60 6.32 3.21 -4.07
C ALA A 60 4.88 3.58 -3.64
N SER A 61 3.88 3.23 -4.46
CA SER A 61 2.47 3.53 -4.20
C SER A 61 1.88 2.89 -2.93
N ALA A 62 2.48 1.83 -2.36
CA ALA A 62 1.97 1.26 -1.11
C ALA A 62 2.09 2.23 0.06
N ARG A 63 2.93 3.28 -0.06
CA ARG A 63 3.01 4.42 0.88
C ARG A 63 1.66 5.10 1.08
N LYS A 64 0.71 4.98 0.15
CA LYS A 64 -0.64 5.55 0.25
C LYS A 64 -1.41 4.98 1.44
N SER A 65 -1.14 3.74 1.88
CA SER A 65 -1.72 3.21 3.13
C SER A 65 -1.26 3.98 4.38
N TYR A 66 -0.03 4.49 4.38
CA TYR A 66 0.54 5.31 5.45
C TYR A 66 -0.08 6.70 5.49
N LEU A 67 -0.27 7.31 4.31
CA LEU A 67 -1.04 8.55 4.18
C LEU A 67 -2.50 8.35 4.63
N GLY A 68 -3.12 7.24 4.20
CA GLY A 68 -4.47 6.84 4.61
C GLY A 68 -4.64 6.76 6.12
N LEU A 69 -3.65 6.22 6.84
CA LEU A 69 -3.68 6.21 8.30
C LEU A 69 -3.67 7.62 8.90
N MET A 70 -2.88 8.55 8.35
CA MET A 70 -2.82 9.92 8.85
C MET A 70 -4.11 10.72 8.55
N ILE A 71 -4.78 10.41 7.44
CA ILE A 71 -6.13 10.94 7.16
C ILE A 71 -7.16 10.37 8.14
N ALA A 72 -7.06 9.08 8.49
CA ALA A 72 -7.90 8.49 9.51
C ALA A 72 -7.70 9.14 10.89
N TYR A 73 -6.46 9.49 11.26
CA TYR A 73 -6.19 10.30 12.44
C TYR A 73 -6.83 11.69 12.35
N ALA A 74 -6.76 12.35 11.19
CA ALA A 74 -7.37 13.66 11.00
C ALA A 74 -8.90 13.62 11.18
N LEU A 75 -9.55 12.55 10.71
CA LEU A 75 -10.98 12.30 10.96
C LEU A 75 -11.26 12.03 12.44
N TYR A 76 -10.48 11.15 13.06
CA TYR A 76 -10.63 10.79 14.47
C TYR A 76 -10.44 11.99 15.42
N GLU A 77 -9.49 12.88 15.12
CA GLU A 77 -9.21 14.09 15.90
C GLU A 77 -10.14 15.27 15.56
N GLY A 78 -11.09 15.10 14.65
CA GLY A 78 -12.02 16.16 14.21
C GLY A 78 -11.36 17.27 13.39
N LYS A 79 -10.12 17.09 12.91
CA LYS A 79 -9.45 18.02 11.99
C LYS A 79 -10.06 17.96 10.58
N ILE A 80 -10.54 16.78 10.20
CA ILE A 80 -11.51 16.60 9.13
C ILE A 80 -12.81 16.19 9.83
N ASN A 81 -13.90 16.95 9.64
CA ASN A 81 -15.13 16.73 10.40
C ASN A 81 -15.88 15.49 9.92
N SER A 82 -15.96 15.31 8.60
CA SER A 82 -16.57 14.16 7.97
C SER A 82 -15.80 13.77 6.72
N ILE A 83 -15.76 12.47 6.42
CA ILE A 83 -15.26 11.98 5.14
C ILE A 83 -16.16 12.45 3.98
N ASP A 84 -17.42 12.79 4.26
CA ASP A 84 -18.38 13.31 3.29
C ASP A 84 -18.34 14.84 3.18
N ASP A 85 -17.45 15.52 3.90
CA ASP A 85 -17.24 16.94 3.69
C ASP A 85 -16.77 17.20 2.26
N GLU A 86 -17.32 18.26 1.65
CA GLU A 86 -16.85 18.74 0.35
C GLU A 86 -15.39 19.21 0.43
N ALA A 87 -14.59 18.83 -0.56
CA ALA A 87 -13.17 19.12 -0.65
C ALA A 87 -12.90 20.64 -0.59
N ILE A 88 -13.78 21.46 -1.17
CA ILE A 88 -13.65 22.93 -1.18
C ILE A 88 -13.54 23.55 0.22
N LYS A 89 -14.07 22.89 1.25
CA LYS A 89 -13.94 23.34 2.65
C LYS A 89 -12.47 23.36 3.11
N TYR A 90 -11.65 22.47 2.55
CA TYR A 90 -10.26 22.26 2.93
C TYR A 90 -9.27 22.77 1.87
N PHE A 91 -9.65 22.78 0.60
CA PHE A 91 -8.79 23.11 -0.53
C PHE A 91 -9.19 24.45 -1.17
N LYS A 92 -8.96 25.55 -0.44
CA LYS A 92 -9.39 26.90 -0.88
C LYS A 92 -8.61 27.45 -2.08
N ASP A 93 -7.42 26.91 -2.34
CA ASP A 93 -6.55 27.34 -3.44
C ASP A 93 -6.88 26.64 -4.77
N PHE A 94 -7.83 25.70 -4.78
CA PHE A 94 -8.29 25.03 -5.99
C PHE A 94 -9.53 25.72 -6.56
N ASP A 95 -9.70 25.64 -7.88
CA ASP A 95 -10.91 26.14 -8.54
C ASP A 95 -12.18 25.46 -7.96
N PRO A 96 -13.12 26.22 -7.38
CA PRO A 96 -14.39 25.71 -6.87
C PRO A 96 -15.19 24.93 -7.91
N VAL A 97 -15.18 25.37 -9.16
CA VAL A 97 -15.91 24.71 -10.27
C VAL A 97 -15.28 23.35 -10.56
N LEU A 98 -13.95 23.31 -10.61
CA LEU A 98 -13.21 22.07 -10.81
C LEU A 98 -13.46 21.09 -9.67
N LEU A 99 -13.40 21.51 -8.40
CA LEU A 99 -13.68 20.61 -7.28
C LEU A 99 -15.15 20.17 -7.25
N GLY A 100 -16.08 21.03 -7.64
CA GLY A 100 -17.51 20.71 -7.70
C GLY A 100 -17.99 20.04 -6.42
N LYS A 101 -18.68 18.90 -6.55
CA LYS A 101 -19.18 18.08 -5.43
C LYS A 101 -18.17 17.01 -4.96
N THR A 102 -16.88 17.19 -5.22
CA THR A 102 -15.85 16.26 -4.75
C THR A 102 -15.79 16.30 -3.23
N THR A 103 -15.78 15.15 -2.57
CA THR A 103 -15.67 15.04 -1.10
C THR A 103 -14.32 14.43 -0.71
N ILE A 104 -13.98 14.46 0.57
CA ILE A 104 -12.80 13.76 1.08
C ILE A 104 -12.88 12.25 0.76
N ARG A 105 -14.07 11.64 0.85
CA ARG A 105 -14.34 10.25 0.45
C ARG A 105 -13.88 10.00 -0.96
N HIS A 106 -14.32 10.82 -1.91
CA HIS A 106 -13.96 10.68 -3.31
C HIS A 106 -12.44 10.74 -3.55
N LEU A 107 -11.73 11.61 -2.81
CA LEU A 107 -10.27 11.72 -2.91
C LEU A 107 -9.55 10.47 -2.38
N VAL A 108 -9.98 9.90 -1.25
CA VAL A 108 -9.30 8.74 -0.64
C VAL A 108 -9.70 7.39 -1.26
N THR A 109 -10.77 7.35 -2.06
CA THR A 109 -11.27 6.14 -2.74
C THR A 109 -11.04 6.14 -4.25
N HIS A 110 -10.23 7.07 -4.78
CA HIS A 110 -9.96 7.19 -6.23
C HIS A 110 -11.22 7.38 -7.09
N SER A 111 -12.29 7.95 -6.53
CA SER A 111 -13.55 8.18 -7.23
C SER A 111 -13.87 9.67 -7.41
N HIS A 112 -12.82 10.50 -7.51
CA HIS A 112 -12.93 11.96 -7.63
C HIS A 112 -13.01 12.45 -9.08
N GLY A 113 -12.49 11.67 -10.03
CA GLY A 113 -12.51 12.00 -11.47
C GLY A 113 -11.68 13.23 -11.86
N LEU A 114 -10.68 13.60 -11.05
CA LEU A 114 -9.73 14.67 -11.39
C LEU A 114 -8.47 14.06 -12.00
N GLU A 115 -7.92 14.67 -13.03
CA GLU A 115 -6.59 14.35 -13.55
C GLU A 115 -5.79 15.60 -13.86
N GLU A 116 -4.46 15.48 -13.85
CA GLU A 116 -3.53 16.55 -14.18
C GLU A 116 -2.69 16.17 -15.40
N THR A 117 -2.64 17.05 -16.40
CA THR A 117 -1.75 16.92 -17.56
C THR A 117 -0.31 17.27 -17.20
N ASN A 118 0.65 16.92 -18.08
CA ASN A 118 2.08 17.18 -17.85
C ASN A 118 2.44 18.66 -17.67
N ASP A 119 1.64 19.59 -18.18
CA ASP A 119 1.80 21.03 -18.01
C ASP A 119 1.15 21.58 -16.73
N GLY A 120 0.55 20.70 -15.91
CA GLY A 120 -0.10 21.06 -14.64
C GLY A 120 -1.57 21.44 -14.77
N THR A 121 -2.17 21.36 -15.96
CA THR A 121 -3.60 21.63 -16.12
C THR A 121 -4.43 20.53 -15.49
N ILE A 122 -5.29 20.89 -14.54
CA ILE A 122 -6.19 19.95 -13.89
C ILE A 122 -7.55 19.98 -14.58
N PHE A 123 -8.07 18.80 -14.92
CA PHE A 123 -9.38 18.65 -15.55
C PHE A 123 -10.18 17.51 -14.92
N ARG A 124 -11.45 17.40 -15.32
CA ARG A 124 -12.38 16.40 -14.82
C ARG A 124 -12.68 15.34 -15.88
N GLU A 125 -12.38 14.08 -15.57
CA GLU A 125 -12.65 12.90 -16.41
C GLU A 125 -14.06 12.36 -16.22
N PHE A 126 -14.59 12.42 -15.00
CA PHE A 126 -15.94 12.00 -14.65
C PHE A 126 -16.44 12.70 -13.37
N GLU A 127 -17.75 12.64 -13.14
CA GLU A 127 -18.35 13.24 -11.95
C GLU A 127 -18.00 12.45 -10.68
N PRO A 128 -17.77 13.13 -9.54
CA PRO A 128 -17.37 12.46 -8.31
C PRO A 128 -18.35 11.36 -7.90
N GLY A 129 -17.80 10.18 -7.62
CA GLY A 129 -18.52 9.00 -7.19
C GLY A 129 -19.15 8.16 -8.30
N GLN A 130 -19.12 8.59 -9.56
CA GLN A 130 -19.69 7.80 -10.67
C GLN A 130 -18.78 6.69 -11.20
N SER A 131 -17.46 6.86 -11.08
CA SER A 131 -16.47 5.90 -11.57
C SER A 131 -15.24 5.86 -10.64
N TRP A 132 -14.21 5.15 -11.07
CA TRP A 132 -12.95 4.97 -10.37
C TRP A 132 -11.78 5.16 -11.32
N ALA A 133 -10.79 5.96 -10.93
CA ALA A 133 -9.54 6.11 -11.68
C ALA A 133 -8.37 6.34 -10.73
N TYR A 134 -7.32 5.55 -10.92
CA TYR A 134 -6.09 5.69 -10.18
C TYR A 134 -5.30 6.89 -10.71
N ARG A 135 -5.29 7.99 -9.96
CA ARG A 135 -4.54 9.22 -10.23
C ARG A 135 -3.61 9.55 -9.08
N ASP A 136 -2.60 10.38 -9.32
CA ASP A 136 -1.66 10.85 -8.29
C ASP A 136 -2.06 12.22 -7.72
N ILE A 137 -2.93 12.99 -8.39
CA ILE A 137 -3.37 14.32 -7.93
C ILE A 137 -4.03 14.28 -6.54
N ASN A 138 -4.95 13.34 -6.30
CA ASN A 138 -5.60 13.19 -4.99
C ASN A 138 -4.59 12.88 -3.88
N VAL A 139 -3.50 12.18 -4.19
CA VAL A 139 -2.47 11.84 -3.20
C VAL A 139 -1.63 13.06 -2.86
N ARG A 140 -1.30 13.91 -3.85
CA ARG A 140 -0.65 15.21 -3.61
C ARG A 140 -1.56 16.13 -2.80
N MET A 141 -2.84 16.25 -3.18
CA MET A 141 -3.84 17.03 -2.44
C MET A 141 -3.92 16.59 -0.98
N MET A 142 -4.13 15.28 -0.73
CA MET A 142 -4.27 14.78 0.64
C MET A 142 -2.96 14.88 1.44
N THR A 143 -1.79 14.74 0.81
CA THR A 143 -0.49 14.98 1.45
C THR A 143 -0.39 16.43 1.93
N HIS A 144 -0.73 17.39 1.06
CA HIS A 144 -0.72 18.81 1.38
C HIS A 144 -1.73 19.14 2.50
N LEU A 145 -2.94 18.57 2.44
CA LEU A 145 -3.95 18.78 3.47
C LEU A 145 -3.47 18.33 4.85
N ILE A 146 -2.84 17.14 4.96
CA ILE A 146 -2.28 16.69 6.24
C ILE A 146 -1.21 17.66 6.74
N TYR A 147 -0.34 18.16 5.85
CA TYR A 147 0.63 19.18 6.24
C TYR A 147 -0.05 20.43 6.80
N GLN A 148 -1.08 20.96 6.13
CA GLN A 148 -1.82 22.14 6.60
C GLN A 148 -2.52 21.91 7.96
N LEU A 149 -3.15 20.75 8.15
CA LEU A 149 -3.92 20.45 9.37
C LEU A 149 -3.06 20.23 10.62
N TYR A 150 -1.81 19.80 10.44
CA TYR A 150 -0.89 19.43 11.54
C TYR A 150 0.36 20.31 11.62
N ASN A 151 0.62 21.14 10.62
CA ASN A 151 1.87 21.87 10.42
C ASN A 151 3.12 20.94 10.47
N LYS A 152 2.96 19.71 9.97
CA LYS A 152 3.95 18.62 9.99
C LYS A 152 3.68 17.68 8.81
N SER A 153 4.73 17.13 8.22
CA SER A 153 4.57 16.12 7.17
C SER A 153 3.97 14.83 7.73
N PHE A 154 3.23 14.08 6.90
CA PHE A 154 2.64 12.82 7.35
C PHE A 154 3.71 11.77 7.74
N PRO A 155 4.92 11.71 7.13
CA PRO A 155 6.02 10.89 7.62
C PRO A 155 6.50 11.30 9.01
N GLU A 156 6.60 12.59 9.31
CA GLU A 156 7.00 13.05 10.65
C GLU A 156 5.97 12.61 11.72
N LEU A 157 4.69 12.75 11.40
CA LEU A 157 3.60 12.30 12.27
C LEU A 157 3.64 10.79 12.49
N LEU A 158 3.81 9.99 11.43
CA LEU A 158 3.96 8.53 11.52
C LEU A 158 5.18 8.11 12.34
N ARG A 159 6.32 8.77 12.13
CA ARG A 159 7.55 8.50 12.88
C ARG A 159 7.33 8.67 14.38
N LYS A 160 6.64 9.74 14.78
CA LYS A 160 6.33 10.04 16.19
C LYS A 160 5.24 9.14 16.76
N ARG A 161 4.13 8.94 16.04
CA ARG A 161 2.90 8.32 16.56
C ARG A 161 2.89 6.80 16.40
N VAL A 162 3.62 6.26 15.42
CA VAL A 162 3.54 4.84 15.05
C VAL A 162 4.91 4.19 15.06
N PHE A 163 5.85 4.65 14.24
CA PHE A 163 7.11 3.91 14.02
C PHE A 163 7.96 3.81 15.28
N ARG A 164 8.18 4.92 16.00
CA ARG A 164 8.94 4.88 17.27
C ARG A 164 8.23 4.03 18.34
N PRO A 165 6.92 4.22 18.62
CA PRO A 165 6.21 3.35 19.57
C PRO A 165 6.15 1.87 19.17
N ALA A 166 6.12 1.56 17.87
CA ALA A 166 6.11 0.20 17.31
C ALA A 166 7.51 -0.39 17.08
N ASN A 167 8.58 0.36 17.39
CA ASN A 167 9.96 -0.01 17.12
C ASN A 167 10.25 -0.38 15.65
N PHE A 168 9.67 0.35 14.69
CA PHE A 168 10.03 0.24 13.27
C PHE A 168 11.30 1.05 13.02
N GLN A 169 12.39 0.35 12.70
CA GLN A 169 13.73 0.91 12.51
C GLN A 169 14.11 0.96 11.02
N GLY A 170 13.59 0.03 10.22
CA GLY A 170 13.86 -0.08 8.78
C GLY A 170 12.91 0.72 7.88
N THR A 171 11.86 1.31 8.46
CA THR A 171 10.81 2.04 7.73
C THR A 171 11.11 3.53 7.69
N GLY A 172 11.28 4.09 6.49
CA GLY A 172 11.46 5.53 6.35
C GLY A 172 11.52 6.03 4.92
N TRP A 173 11.21 7.32 4.75
CA TRP A 173 11.48 8.05 3.52
C TRP A 173 12.97 8.35 3.43
N ARG A 174 13.61 7.89 2.36
CA ARG A 174 15.08 7.92 2.20
C ARG A 174 15.50 9.04 1.26
N VAL A 175 16.41 9.89 1.73
CA VAL A 175 17.05 10.98 0.96
C VAL A 175 18.57 10.81 0.88
N GLN A 176 19.08 9.73 1.45
CA GLN A 176 20.49 9.34 1.44
C GLN A 176 20.56 7.84 1.19
N GLN A 177 21.63 7.40 0.54
CA GLN A 177 21.90 5.99 0.34
C GLN A 177 22.22 5.29 1.66
N ASP A 178 21.84 4.02 1.76
CA ASP A 178 22.14 3.14 2.88
C ASP A 178 22.41 1.73 2.33
N GLU A 179 23.32 1.00 2.96
CA GLU A 179 23.74 -0.34 2.53
C GLU A 179 22.65 -1.44 2.65
N ASN A 180 21.51 -1.10 3.24
CA ASN A 180 20.35 -1.97 3.31
C ASN A 180 19.30 -1.65 2.24
N LEU A 181 19.43 -0.57 1.48
CA LEU A 181 18.47 -0.24 0.42
C LEU A 181 18.69 -1.19 -0.76
N VAL A 182 17.60 -1.80 -1.19
CA VAL A 182 17.55 -2.61 -2.39
C VAL A 182 17.31 -1.68 -3.59
N ASP A 183 18.22 -1.73 -4.56
CA ASP A 183 18.12 -0.98 -5.81
C ASP A 183 16.92 -1.44 -6.63
N VAL A 184 16.32 -0.53 -7.40
CA VAL A 184 15.20 -0.81 -8.28
C VAL A 184 15.70 -1.10 -9.69
N VAL A 185 15.37 -2.28 -10.20
CA VAL A 185 15.57 -2.68 -11.59
C VAL A 185 14.51 -1.98 -12.45
N ASN A 186 14.92 -1.06 -13.29
CA ASN A 186 14.03 -0.41 -14.27
C ASN A 186 14.06 -1.17 -15.61
N ASN A 187 15.26 -1.36 -16.16
CA ASN A 187 15.53 -2.18 -17.32
C ASN A 187 16.44 -3.35 -16.89
N PRO A 188 16.09 -4.63 -17.15
CA PRO A 188 16.95 -5.76 -16.78
C PRO A 188 18.36 -5.72 -17.37
N ASN A 189 18.54 -4.99 -18.47
CA ASN A 189 19.81 -4.86 -19.19
C ASN A 189 20.66 -3.65 -18.74
N GLU A 190 20.21 -2.89 -17.74
CA GLU A 190 20.91 -1.75 -17.17
C GLU A 190 21.07 -1.95 -15.66
N ASP A 191 22.06 -1.30 -15.06
CA ASP A 191 22.28 -1.39 -13.61
C ASP A 191 21.05 -0.85 -12.85
N ALA A 192 20.64 -1.59 -11.83
CA ALA A 192 19.59 -1.16 -10.92
C ALA A 192 20.00 0.13 -10.18
N ILE A 193 19.03 0.99 -9.89
CA ILE A 193 19.27 2.26 -9.21
C ILE A 193 18.45 2.36 -7.93
N SER A 194 19.06 2.85 -6.85
CA SER A 194 18.32 3.19 -5.64
C SER A 194 17.53 4.49 -5.87
N GLU A 195 16.20 4.37 -5.95
CA GLU A 195 15.25 5.49 -6.08
C GLU A 195 15.08 6.25 -4.75
N ILE A 196 16.16 6.83 -4.21
CA ILE A 196 16.09 7.80 -3.12
C ILE A 196 15.48 9.11 -3.59
N GLY A 197 14.85 9.84 -2.68
CA GLY A 197 14.23 11.12 -2.97
C GLY A 197 15.09 12.33 -2.61
N THR A 198 14.60 13.52 -2.95
CA THR A 198 15.24 14.78 -2.53
C THR A 198 14.71 15.29 -1.20
N VAL A 199 13.49 14.89 -0.83
CA VAL A 199 12.81 15.23 0.43
C VAL A 199 12.22 13.98 1.11
N ASP A 200 12.04 14.03 2.43
CA ASP A 200 11.49 12.93 3.24
C ASP A 200 10.05 13.19 3.76
N ASP A 201 9.38 14.20 3.19
CA ASP A 201 8.05 14.68 3.62
C ASP A 201 6.87 13.88 3.06
N GLY A 202 7.16 12.89 2.22
CA GLY A 202 6.20 11.97 1.64
C GLY A 202 5.51 12.44 0.37
N THR A 203 5.95 13.55 -0.20
CA THR A 203 5.56 13.97 -1.57
C THR A 203 6.11 13.01 -2.62
N GLU A 204 7.35 12.54 -2.45
CA GLU A 204 8.03 11.60 -3.32
C GLU A 204 7.73 10.11 -3.00
N LYS A 205 8.09 9.22 -3.93
CA LYS A 205 7.87 7.76 -3.85
C LYS A 205 9.12 7.03 -3.30
N ASN A 206 9.75 7.60 -2.28
CA ASN A 206 11.02 7.16 -1.68
C ASN A 206 10.85 6.54 -0.28
N LEU A 207 9.70 5.91 0.01
CA LEU A 207 9.52 5.10 1.23
C LEU A 207 10.17 3.74 1.05
N PHE A 208 11.12 3.40 1.93
CA PHE A 208 11.75 2.10 2.00
C PHE A 208 11.40 1.40 3.31
N VAL A 209 11.14 0.10 3.25
CA VAL A 209 10.79 -0.75 4.40
C VAL A 209 11.35 -2.17 4.24
N SER A 210 11.62 -2.87 5.33
CA SER A 210 11.91 -4.31 5.25
C SER A 210 10.65 -5.14 5.01
N ALA A 211 10.80 -6.35 4.47
CA ALA A 211 9.67 -7.26 4.25
C ALA A 211 8.92 -7.57 5.56
N LYS A 212 9.68 -7.74 6.65
CA LYS A 212 9.15 -7.96 8.00
C LYS A 212 8.37 -6.76 8.52
N GLU A 213 8.92 -5.55 8.45
CA GLU A 213 8.21 -4.36 8.93
C GLU A 213 6.99 -4.03 8.06
N PHE A 214 7.03 -4.35 6.78
CA PHE A 214 5.84 -4.24 5.93
C PHE A 214 4.76 -5.22 6.37
N ALA A 215 5.09 -6.50 6.63
CA ALA A 215 4.13 -7.44 7.20
C ALA A 215 3.59 -6.94 8.56
N GLN A 216 4.46 -6.39 9.40
CA GLN A 216 4.06 -5.81 10.69
C GLN A 216 3.14 -4.58 10.51
N TRP A 217 3.30 -3.77 9.45
CA TRP A 217 2.38 -2.69 9.12
C TRP A 217 0.97 -3.23 8.82
N GLY A 218 0.84 -4.31 8.06
CA GLY A 218 -0.46 -4.97 7.86
C GLY A 218 -0.99 -5.60 9.13
N ASN A 219 -0.12 -6.17 9.96
CA ASN A 219 -0.49 -6.82 11.21
C ASN A 219 -0.93 -5.81 12.28
N LEU A 220 -0.38 -4.59 12.27
CA LEU A 220 -0.89 -3.46 13.05
C LEU A 220 -2.34 -3.15 12.68
N HIS A 221 -2.68 -3.19 11.39
CA HIS A 221 -4.07 -2.98 10.94
C HIS A 221 -4.97 -4.17 11.30
N LEU A 222 -4.48 -5.40 11.10
CA LEU A 222 -5.19 -6.62 11.46
C LEU A 222 -5.57 -6.65 12.95
N ASN A 223 -4.61 -6.32 13.82
CA ASN A 223 -4.78 -6.30 15.27
C ASN A 223 -5.32 -4.98 15.81
N GLN A 224 -6.03 -4.20 14.98
CA GLN A 224 -6.74 -3.00 15.41
C GLN A 224 -5.85 -1.99 16.15
N GLY A 225 -4.59 -1.88 15.73
CA GLY A 225 -3.63 -0.91 16.22
C GLY A 225 -2.82 -1.37 17.42
N MET A 226 -2.96 -2.64 17.83
CA MET A 226 -2.18 -3.23 18.92
C MET A 226 -0.91 -3.89 18.41
N ILE A 227 0.19 -3.71 19.15
CA ILE A 227 1.45 -4.44 19.02
C ILE A 227 1.90 -4.79 20.43
N ASP A 228 2.23 -6.07 20.68
CA ASP A 228 2.70 -6.57 22.00
C ASP A 228 1.83 -6.08 23.18
N ASP A 229 0.51 -6.27 23.07
CA ASP A 229 -0.52 -5.84 24.05
C ASP A 229 -0.60 -4.33 24.32
N LYS A 230 0.13 -3.52 23.55
CA LYS A 230 0.11 -2.06 23.63
C LYS A 230 -0.69 -1.48 22.47
N GLN A 231 -1.65 -0.61 22.79
CA GLN A 231 -2.35 0.18 21.79
C GLN A 231 -1.42 1.26 21.21
N ILE A 232 -0.90 1.02 20.00
CA ILE A 232 -0.04 1.97 19.29
C ILE A 232 -0.86 2.99 18.51
N VAL A 233 -1.90 2.52 17.83
CA VAL A 233 -2.83 3.34 17.04
C VAL A 233 -4.24 3.13 17.57
N PRO A 234 -5.09 4.14 17.81
CA PRO A 234 -6.46 3.92 18.26
C PRO A 234 -7.22 2.96 17.31
N LYS A 235 -8.02 2.05 17.88
CA LYS A 235 -8.80 1.07 17.10
C LYS A 235 -9.73 1.75 16.09
N GLU A 236 -10.29 2.90 16.45
CA GLU A 236 -11.16 3.71 15.62
C GLU A 236 -10.42 4.23 14.38
N VAL A 237 -9.17 4.66 14.54
CA VAL A 237 -8.32 5.11 13.42
C VAL A 237 -8.08 3.97 12.44
N ILE A 238 -7.77 2.76 12.93
CA ILE A 238 -7.60 1.58 12.07
C ILE A 238 -8.90 1.24 11.34
N LYS A 239 -10.03 1.24 12.07
CA LYS A 239 -11.34 0.97 11.47
C LYS A 239 -11.68 1.99 10.38
N ILE A 240 -11.44 3.27 10.60
CA ILE A 240 -11.65 4.32 9.60
C ILE A 240 -10.80 4.03 8.36
N ALA A 241 -9.51 3.72 8.54
CA ALA A 241 -8.57 3.51 7.44
C ALA A 241 -8.92 2.32 6.53
N THR A 242 -9.42 1.22 7.09
CA THR A 242 -9.60 -0.05 6.35
C THR A 242 -11.05 -0.39 6.00
N SER A 243 -12.05 0.28 6.61
CA SER A 243 -13.45 0.06 6.26
C SER A 243 -13.73 0.46 4.82
N LEU A 244 -14.67 -0.22 4.16
CA LEU A 244 -15.17 0.16 2.84
C LEU A 244 -15.71 1.60 2.86
N GLN A 245 -15.15 2.46 2.02
CA GLN A 245 -15.57 3.85 1.86
C GLN A 245 -16.04 4.20 0.44
N SER A 246 -15.74 3.36 -0.57
CA SER A 246 -16.16 3.63 -1.95
C SER A 246 -17.67 3.85 -2.07
N PRO A 247 -18.11 4.80 -2.92
CA PRO A 247 -19.52 4.94 -3.26
C PRO A 247 -20.04 3.71 -4.01
N THR A 248 -21.37 3.61 -4.12
CA THR A 248 -21.99 2.56 -4.95
C THR A 248 -21.86 2.94 -6.42
N TYR A 249 -21.06 2.18 -7.17
CA TYR A 249 -20.92 2.34 -8.61
C TYR A 249 -22.01 1.60 -9.38
N ALA A 250 -22.36 2.10 -10.56
CA ALA A 250 -23.19 1.36 -11.52
C ALA A 250 -22.44 0.14 -12.07
N ASN A 251 -21.14 0.30 -12.35
CA ASN A 251 -20.25 -0.80 -12.75
C ASN A 251 -19.73 -1.53 -11.50
N LYS A 252 -20.20 -2.75 -11.28
CA LYS A 252 -19.81 -3.60 -10.14
C LYS A 252 -18.41 -4.20 -10.25
N GLU A 253 -17.79 -4.09 -11.43
CA GLU A 253 -16.43 -4.60 -11.65
C GLU A 253 -15.35 -3.63 -11.17
N LEU A 254 -15.71 -2.39 -10.82
CA LEU A 254 -14.75 -1.38 -10.35
C LEU A 254 -14.15 -1.73 -8.98
N PRO A 255 -12.90 -1.32 -8.71
CA PRO A 255 -12.29 -1.48 -7.40
C PRO A 255 -13.09 -0.78 -6.30
N GLN A 256 -13.00 -1.35 -5.11
CA GLN A 256 -13.53 -0.74 -3.89
C GLN A 256 -12.41 -0.44 -2.93
N ASN A 257 -12.53 0.65 -2.17
CA ASN A 257 -11.47 1.17 -1.35
C ASN A 257 -11.93 1.54 0.05
N GLY A 258 -10.99 1.46 1.00
CA GLY A 258 -11.00 2.23 2.22
C GLY A 258 -10.29 3.57 2.01
N LEU A 259 -9.45 3.98 2.96
CA LEU A 259 -8.53 5.11 2.75
C LEU A 259 -7.30 4.58 2.00
N PHE A 260 -7.37 4.64 0.66
CA PHE A 260 -6.42 4.10 -0.32
C PHE A 260 -6.22 2.58 -0.36
N TRP A 261 -6.53 1.85 0.71
CA TRP A 261 -6.57 0.39 0.70
C TRP A 261 -7.55 -0.11 -0.36
N PHE A 262 -7.19 -1.12 -1.15
CA PHE A 262 -8.17 -1.92 -1.88
C PHE A 262 -8.89 -2.82 -0.87
N VAL A 263 -10.21 -2.86 -0.90
CA VAL A 263 -11.04 -3.59 0.06
C VAL A 263 -11.93 -4.57 -0.68
N GLN A 264 -11.91 -5.83 -0.26
CA GLN A 264 -12.79 -6.85 -0.78
C GLN A 264 -14.17 -6.68 -0.14
N ASN A 265 -15.18 -6.34 -0.93
CA ASN A 265 -16.57 -6.43 -0.48
C ASN A 265 -17.35 -7.47 -1.29
N GLU A 266 -17.46 -7.27 -2.61
CA GLU A 266 -17.84 -8.33 -3.55
C GLU A 266 -16.69 -8.52 -4.56
N PRO A 267 -16.50 -9.72 -5.12
CA PRO A 267 -15.52 -9.92 -6.19
C PRO A 267 -15.79 -8.99 -7.37
N ALA A 268 -14.75 -8.33 -7.84
CA ALA A 268 -14.81 -7.35 -8.92
C ALA A 268 -13.62 -7.56 -9.86
N GLN A 269 -13.86 -7.67 -11.17
CA GLN A 269 -12.82 -8.06 -12.12
C GLN A 269 -11.71 -7.02 -12.29
N LEU A 270 -11.99 -5.74 -12.03
CA LEU A 270 -10.99 -4.67 -12.10
C LEU A 270 -10.28 -4.45 -10.74
N SER A 271 -10.62 -5.22 -9.70
CA SER A 271 -9.99 -5.16 -8.39
C SER A 271 -8.64 -5.89 -8.36
N GLU A 272 -7.73 -5.39 -7.52
CA GLU A 272 -6.42 -5.99 -7.24
C GLU A 272 -6.49 -7.25 -6.37
N LEU A 273 -7.68 -7.54 -5.84
CA LEU A 273 -7.97 -8.67 -4.96
C LEU A 273 -8.71 -9.75 -5.74
N GLY A 274 -8.26 -11.00 -5.56
CA GLY A 274 -8.86 -12.17 -6.18
C GLY A 274 -10.22 -12.51 -5.60
N GLU A 275 -11.05 -13.16 -6.42
CA GLU A 275 -12.44 -13.50 -6.11
C GLU A 275 -12.61 -14.50 -4.96
N ARG A 276 -11.55 -15.24 -4.60
CA ARG A 276 -11.56 -16.20 -3.47
C ARG A 276 -11.09 -15.58 -2.16
N VAL A 277 -10.65 -14.32 -2.19
CA VAL A 277 -10.29 -13.58 -0.98
C VAL A 277 -11.58 -13.26 -0.19
N PRO A 278 -11.63 -13.53 1.13
CA PRO A 278 -12.80 -13.24 1.93
C PRO A 278 -13.19 -11.77 1.98
N LYS A 279 -14.49 -11.52 2.14
CA LYS A 279 -15.06 -10.18 2.38
C LYS A 279 -14.45 -9.52 3.61
N GLY A 280 -14.15 -8.23 3.52
CA GLY A 280 -13.48 -7.46 4.57
C GLY A 280 -11.95 -7.55 4.55
N SER A 281 -11.37 -8.34 3.64
CA SER A 281 -9.92 -8.34 3.39
C SER A 281 -9.50 -7.07 2.66
N TYR A 282 -8.24 -6.70 2.78
CA TYR A 282 -7.71 -5.52 2.12
C TYR A 282 -6.25 -5.67 1.71
N GLN A 283 -5.87 -4.96 0.65
CA GLN A 283 -4.54 -5.02 0.04
C GLN A 283 -4.06 -3.63 -0.38
N ILE A 284 -2.75 -3.44 -0.37
CA ILE A 284 -2.10 -2.31 -1.04
C ILE A 284 -0.81 -2.80 -1.73
N LEU A 285 -0.45 -2.16 -2.85
CA LEU A 285 0.71 -2.54 -3.65
C LEU A 285 1.48 -1.33 -4.20
N GLY A 286 2.71 -1.59 -4.63
CA GLY A 286 3.62 -0.63 -5.24
C GLY A 286 4.11 -1.10 -6.61
N ILE A 287 4.44 -0.15 -7.49
CA ILE A 287 4.86 -0.43 -8.87
C ILE A 287 6.19 -1.20 -8.95
N THR A 288 6.98 -1.19 -7.89
CA THR A 288 8.24 -1.93 -7.71
C THR A 288 8.04 -3.41 -7.35
N GLY A 289 6.78 -3.86 -7.25
CA GLY A 289 6.40 -5.22 -6.83
C GLY A 289 6.06 -5.51 -5.36
N PRO A 290 6.13 -4.55 -4.39
CA PRO A 290 5.64 -4.80 -3.05
C PRO A 290 4.11 -4.97 -3.04
N THR A 291 3.64 -5.91 -2.23
CA THR A 291 2.22 -6.16 -1.98
C THR A 291 2.06 -6.59 -0.54
N ILE A 292 1.07 -6.02 0.15
CA ILE A 292 0.63 -6.53 1.45
C ILE A 292 -0.85 -6.82 1.40
N LEU A 293 -1.19 -8.04 1.76
CA LEU A 293 -2.55 -8.55 1.84
C LEU A 293 -2.87 -8.88 3.30
N VAL A 294 -4.00 -8.39 3.79
CA VAL A 294 -4.53 -8.66 5.12
C VAL A 294 -5.88 -9.36 4.98
N ILE A 295 -6.02 -10.54 5.57
CA ILE A 295 -7.26 -11.31 5.56
C ILE A 295 -7.71 -11.51 7.01
N PRO A 296 -8.58 -10.63 7.54
CA PRO A 296 -9.05 -10.71 8.92
C PRO A 296 -9.71 -12.04 9.28
N GLU A 297 -10.52 -12.60 8.37
CA GLU A 297 -11.21 -13.88 8.58
C GLU A 297 -10.25 -15.02 8.91
N TYR A 298 -9.06 -15.01 8.32
CA TYR A 298 -8.03 -16.03 8.54
C TYR A 298 -6.95 -15.59 9.53
N ASN A 299 -7.06 -14.38 10.09
CA ASN A 299 -6.07 -13.78 10.97
C ASN A 299 -4.64 -13.84 10.40
N VAL A 300 -4.50 -13.48 9.12
CA VAL A 300 -3.24 -13.59 8.38
C VAL A 300 -2.89 -12.29 7.65
N VAL A 301 -1.59 -12.00 7.60
CA VAL A 301 -0.97 -10.96 6.78
C VAL A 301 0.11 -11.60 5.94
N VAL A 302 0.11 -11.28 4.65
CA VAL A 302 1.16 -11.71 3.72
C VAL A 302 1.77 -10.47 3.07
N ALA A 303 3.06 -10.25 3.30
CA ALA A 303 3.85 -9.22 2.63
C ALA A 303 4.80 -9.88 1.62
N LYS A 304 4.73 -9.46 0.37
CA LYS A 304 5.59 -9.88 -0.72
C LYS A 304 6.33 -8.67 -1.26
N MET A 305 7.63 -8.81 -1.53
CA MET A 305 8.48 -7.77 -2.09
C MET A 305 9.16 -8.25 -3.36
N TYR A 306 9.29 -7.35 -4.32
CA TYR A 306 10.25 -7.40 -5.42
C TYR A 306 10.93 -6.04 -5.54
N ASN A 307 11.93 -5.95 -6.43
CA ASN A 307 12.61 -4.70 -6.74
C ASN A 307 12.59 -4.37 -8.24
N LYS A 308 11.57 -4.81 -8.99
CA LYS A 308 11.42 -4.49 -10.41
C LYS A 308 10.31 -3.48 -10.60
N ARG A 309 10.63 -2.34 -11.23
CA ARG A 309 9.62 -1.39 -11.68
C ARG A 309 8.87 -1.97 -12.87
N TYR A 310 7.54 -2.00 -12.77
CA TYR A 310 6.63 -2.70 -13.69
C TYR A 310 6.85 -4.22 -13.64
N ASN A 311 5.83 -4.91 -13.14
CA ASN A 311 5.86 -6.36 -12.97
C ASN A 311 5.42 -7.08 -14.26
N TYR A 312 5.75 -8.36 -14.32
CA TYR A 312 5.34 -9.30 -15.35
C TYR A 312 3.82 -9.32 -15.52
N GLY A 313 3.39 -9.58 -16.76
CA GLY A 313 2.00 -9.73 -17.14
C GLY A 313 1.53 -8.68 -18.14
N GLY A 314 2.14 -7.48 -18.18
CA GLY A 314 1.67 -6.40 -19.05
C GLY A 314 0.17 -6.14 -18.81
N ASP A 315 -0.64 -6.28 -19.87
CA ASP A 315 -2.11 -6.18 -19.79
C ASP A 315 -2.76 -7.22 -18.85
N ASN A 316 -2.08 -8.35 -18.60
CA ASN A 316 -2.51 -9.40 -17.66
C ASN A 316 -1.98 -9.18 -16.23
N TYR A 317 -1.36 -8.05 -15.91
CA TYR A 317 -0.80 -7.82 -14.58
C TYR A 317 -1.85 -8.02 -13.46
N LEU A 318 -3.06 -7.51 -13.67
CA LEU A 318 -4.17 -7.65 -12.74
C LEU A 318 -4.57 -9.10 -12.48
N TYR A 319 -4.47 -9.97 -13.49
CA TYR A 319 -4.69 -11.41 -13.30
C TYR A 319 -3.68 -12.00 -12.30
N TYR A 320 -2.40 -11.68 -12.42
CA TYR A 320 -1.38 -12.21 -11.51
C TYR A 320 -1.51 -11.69 -10.07
N LEU A 321 -1.98 -10.46 -9.88
CA LEU A 321 -2.27 -9.93 -8.54
C LEU A 321 -3.45 -10.66 -7.87
N ARG A 322 -4.53 -10.87 -8.64
CA ARG A 322 -5.68 -11.67 -8.18
C ARG A 322 -5.29 -13.12 -7.89
N GLU A 323 -4.50 -13.74 -8.76
CA GLU A 323 -4.03 -15.11 -8.55
C GLU A 323 -3.13 -15.25 -7.32
N PHE A 324 -2.27 -14.28 -7.03
CA PHE A 324 -1.49 -14.29 -5.79
C PHE A 324 -2.38 -14.26 -4.55
N SER A 325 -3.33 -13.32 -4.52
CA SER A 325 -4.21 -13.15 -3.36
C SER A 325 -5.18 -14.33 -3.20
N ASN A 326 -5.66 -14.90 -4.30
CA ASN A 326 -6.39 -16.16 -4.33
C ASN A 326 -5.56 -17.32 -3.77
N LEU A 327 -4.30 -17.47 -4.20
CA LEU A 327 -3.42 -18.52 -3.69
C LEU A 327 -3.18 -18.40 -2.19
N VAL A 328 -3.05 -17.17 -1.66
CA VAL A 328 -3.00 -16.92 -0.22
C VAL A 328 -4.31 -17.37 0.44
N ALA A 329 -5.47 -16.95 -0.07
CA ALA A 329 -6.76 -17.34 0.48
C ALA A 329 -6.94 -18.87 0.50
N ASP A 330 -6.61 -19.56 -0.59
CA ASP A 330 -6.68 -21.02 -0.70
C ASP A 330 -5.75 -21.72 0.29
N THR A 331 -4.58 -21.13 0.59
CA THR A 331 -3.62 -21.66 1.57
C THR A 331 -4.17 -21.62 3.00
N PHE A 332 -4.99 -20.63 3.36
CA PHE A 332 -5.45 -20.43 4.74
C PHE A 332 -6.94 -20.74 4.99
N ARG A 333 -7.75 -20.92 3.93
CA ARG A 333 -9.20 -21.19 4.02
C ARG A 333 -9.56 -22.40 4.88
N ASN A 334 -8.78 -23.47 4.75
CA ASN A 334 -8.96 -24.69 5.53
C ASN A 334 -7.95 -24.69 6.67
N GLY A 335 -8.15 -23.80 7.66
CA GLY A 335 -7.23 -23.55 8.78
C GLY A 335 -6.45 -24.81 9.13
N ASN A 336 -5.16 -24.81 8.79
CA ASN A 336 -4.30 -26.00 8.70
C ASN A 336 -4.69 -27.02 9.77
N ARG A 337 -5.43 -28.05 9.35
CA ARG A 337 -5.55 -29.30 10.11
C ARG A 337 -4.15 -29.91 10.12
N ALA A 338 -3.34 -29.46 11.08
CA ALA A 338 -2.19 -30.20 11.58
C ALA A 338 -2.70 -31.29 12.51
#